data_AF-A0A257WV51-F1
#
_entry.id   AF-A0A257WV51-F1
#
_cell.length_a   1.000
_cell.length_b   1.000
_cell.length_c   1.000
_cell.angle_alpha   90.00
_cell.angle_beta   90.00
_cell.angle_gamma   90.00
#
_symmetry.space_group_name_H-M   'P 1'
#
loop_
_entity.id
_entity.type
_entity.pdbx_description
1 polymer ?
#
loop_
_entity_poly.entity_id
_entity_poly.type
_entity_poly.pdbx_seq_one_letter_code
_entity_poly.pdbx_strand_id
1 'polypeptide(L)'
;YRKRKGDSGSPMAISEEDMGTRDQPRFPYIPVGLYLGLLVAAELHGIEHLFTLTEARLARHLSALGFRIHLIGRAIEHRGKRVPSVIYRTELMAHLPAFMQPLYDQMKEDMSRQYSCEPA
;
A
#
# COMPACT_ATOMS: atom_id res chain seq x y z
N TYR A 1 -27.85 14.31 -0.48
CA TYR A 1 -26.54 13.69 -0.77
C TYR A 1 -26.78 12.40 -1.57
N ARG A 2 -26.21 12.24 -2.78
CA ARG A 2 -26.45 11.07 -3.65
C ARG A 2 -25.51 9.93 -3.26
N LYS A 3 -26.04 8.82 -2.74
CA LYS A 3 -25.25 7.60 -2.48
C LYS A 3 -24.71 7.05 -3.79
N ARG A 4 -23.39 6.83 -3.87
CA ARG A 4 -22.77 6.20 -5.05
C ARG A 4 -23.06 4.70 -4.99
N LYS A 5 -23.40 4.12 -6.14
CA LYS A 5 -23.59 2.67 -6.29
C LYS A 5 -22.23 2.01 -5.98
N GLY A 6 -22.12 1.37 -4.82
CA GLY A 6 -20.85 0.85 -4.27
C GLY A 6 -20.57 1.25 -2.81
N ASP A 7 -21.29 2.23 -2.27
CA ASP A 7 -21.20 2.67 -0.87
C ASP A 7 -21.91 1.69 0.09
N SER A 8 -21.46 0.44 0.06
CA SER A 8 -21.99 -0.69 0.81
C SER A 8 -21.21 -0.93 2.11
N GLY A 9 -20.72 0.12 2.77
CA GLY A 9 -20.10 0.03 4.10
C GLY A 9 -18.94 -0.97 4.26
N SER A 10 -18.42 -1.50 3.15
CA SER A 10 -17.35 -2.49 3.12
C SER A 10 -16.03 -1.76 2.86
N PRO A 11 -14.93 -2.17 3.51
CA PRO A 11 -13.62 -1.59 3.28
C PRO A 11 -13.30 -1.59 1.78
N MET A 12 -12.87 -0.44 1.25
CA MET A 12 -12.40 -0.34 -0.14
C MET A 12 -11.22 -1.29 -0.32
N ALA A 13 -11.46 -2.47 -0.88
CA ALA A 13 -10.43 -3.40 -1.26
C ALA A 13 -10.22 -3.28 -2.77
N ILE A 14 -8.96 -3.32 -3.20
CA ILE A 14 -8.60 -3.48 -4.61
C ILE A 14 -9.37 -4.69 -5.14
N SER A 15 -10.24 -4.48 -6.11
CA SER A 15 -11.02 -5.52 -6.76
C SER A 15 -10.45 -5.82 -8.15
N GLU A 16 -10.82 -6.95 -8.74
CA GLU A 16 -10.45 -7.23 -10.13
C GLU A 16 -10.97 -6.15 -11.09
N GLU A 17 -12.08 -5.49 -10.75
CA GLU A 17 -12.65 -4.38 -11.53
C GLU A 17 -11.72 -3.16 -11.56
N ASP A 18 -10.93 -2.94 -10.51
CA ASP A 18 -9.91 -1.88 -10.43
C ASP A 18 -8.69 -2.17 -11.33
N MET A 19 -8.47 -3.45 -11.65
CA MET A 19 -7.41 -3.89 -12.57
C MET A 19 -7.84 -3.82 -14.05
N GLY A 20 -9.10 -3.46 -14.31
CA GLY A 20 -9.66 -3.34 -15.66
C GLY A 20 -9.98 -4.69 -16.29
N THR A 21 -10.29 -4.68 -17.58
CA THR A 21 -10.54 -5.92 -18.34
C THR A 21 -9.29 -6.30 -19.12
N ARG A 22 -9.28 -7.52 -19.69
CA ARG A 22 -8.20 -7.94 -20.59
C ARG A 22 -8.00 -6.99 -21.78
N ASP A 23 -9.09 -6.42 -22.29
CA ASP A 23 -9.07 -5.48 -23.42
C ASP A 23 -8.79 -4.03 -23.01
N GLN A 24 -8.97 -3.70 -21.72
CA GLN A 24 -8.68 -2.39 -21.16
C GLN A 24 -8.11 -2.53 -19.74
N PRO A 25 -6.83 -2.90 -19.61
CA PRO A 25 -6.20 -3.05 -18.31
C PRO A 25 -6.16 -1.69 -17.62
N ARG A 26 -6.53 -1.66 -16.34
CA ARG A 26 -6.42 -0.50 -15.47
C ARG A 26 -5.36 -0.76 -14.42
N PHE A 27 -4.57 0.26 -14.15
CA PHE A 27 -3.60 0.20 -13.07
C PHE A 27 -4.20 0.86 -11.82
N PRO A 28 -4.13 0.21 -10.64
CA PRO A 28 -4.73 0.73 -9.41
C PRO A 28 -3.86 1.84 -8.80
N TYR A 29 -3.80 3.01 -9.46
CA TYR A 29 -2.95 4.13 -9.07
C TYR A 29 -3.19 4.64 -7.65
N ILE A 30 -4.45 4.68 -7.18
CA ILE A 30 -4.77 5.18 -5.84
C ILE A 30 -4.18 4.24 -4.76
N PRO A 31 -4.47 2.92 -4.75
CA PRO A 31 -3.83 2.01 -3.80
C PRO A 31 -2.30 1.96 -3.93
N VAL A 32 -1.77 1.89 -5.14
CA VAL A 32 -0.32 1.82 -5.36
C VAL A 32 0.36 3.09 -4.84
N GLY A 33 -0.17 4.27 -5.20
CA GLY A 33 0.33 5.54 -4.71
C GLY A 33 0.30 5.63 -3.18
N LEU A 34 -0.80 5.19 -2.54
CA LEU A 34 -0.89 5.17 -1.07
C LEU A 34 0.24 4.36 -0.43
N TYR A 35 0.56 3.19 -1.00
CA TYR A 35 1.64 2.36 -0.48
C TYR A 35 3.01 2.94 -0.77
N LEU A 36 3.27 3.45 -1.98
CA LEU A 36 4.54 4.12 -2.28
C LEU A 36 4.75 5.34 -1.38
N GLY A 37 3.70 6.13 -1.11
CA GLY A 37 3.74 7.23 -0.17
C GLY A 37 4.05 6.81 1.26
N LEU A 38 3.49 5.69 1.74
CA LEU A 38 3.85 5.11 3.03
C LEU A 38 5.34 4.76 3.11
N LEU A 39 5.92 4.21 2.03
CA LEU A 39 7.34 3.86 1.97
C LEU A 39 8.23 5.09 1.98
N VAL A 40 7.85 6.12 1.21
CA VAL A 40 8.55 7.40 1.22
C VAL A 40 8.53 8.00 2.63
N ALA A 41 7.37 8.04 3.29
CA ALA A 41 7.26 8.54 4.67
C ALA A 41 8.16 7.72 5.62
N ALA A 42 8.13 6.40 5.51
CA ALA A 42 9.02 5.53 6.30
C ALA A 42 10.50 5.81 6.00
N GLU A 43 10.86 6.10 4.76
CA GLU A 43 12.22 6.51 4.39
C GLU A 43 12.63 7.82 5.06
N LEU A 44 11.80 8.85 4.94
CA LEU A 44 12.06 10.19 5.49
C LEU A 44 12.19 10.19 7.02
N HIS A 45 11.48 9.30 7.70
CA HIS A 45 11.54 9.15 9.16
C HIS A 45 12.55 8.09 9.65
N GLY A 46 13.32 7.45 8.76
CA GLY A 46 14.27 6.41 9.16
C GLY A 46 13.62 5.14 9.73
N ILE A 47 12.37 4.86 9.35
CA ILE A 47 11.60 3.68 9.79
C ILE A 47 11.90 2.51 8.85
N GLU A 48 12.43 1.42 9.41
CA GLU A 48 12.80 0.22 8.63
C GLU A 48 11.72 -0.88 8.65
N HIS A 49 10.94 -0.95 9.74
CA HIS A 49 9.98 -2.03 9.97
C HIS A 49 8.56 -1.48 10.03
N LEU A 50 7.70 -1.92 9.11
CA LEU A 50 6.30 -1.51 9.06
C LEU A 50 5.42 -2.66 9.53
N PHE A 51 4.85 -2.54 10.73
CA PHE A 51 3.89 -3.50 11.27
C PHE A 51 2.49 -3.19 10.80
N THR A 52 1.76 -4.21 10.33
CA THR A 52 0.39 -4.07 9.82
C THR A 52 -0.52 -5.12 10.44
N LEU A 53 -1.80 -4.76 10.60
CA LEU A 53 -2.85 -5.67 11.03
C LEU A 53 -4.02 -5.54 10.07
N THR A 54 -4.06 -6.41 9.05
CA THR A 54 -4.94 -6.21 7.89
C THR A 54 -5.73 -7.47 7.55
N GLU A 55 -6.75 -7.35 6.70
CA GLU A 55 -7.44 -8.52 6.15
C GLU A 55 -6.51 -9.36 5.27
N ALA A 56 -6.69 -10.68 5.28
CA ALA A 56 -5.91 -11.59 4.44
C ALA A 56 -5.96 -11.21 2.95
N ARG A 57 -7.11 -10.70 2.46
CA ARG A 57 -7.25 -10.25 1.08
C ARG A 57 -6.37 -9.03 0.78
N LEU A 58 -6.27 -8.06 1.70
CA LEU A 58 -5.43 -6.89 1.50
C LEU A 58 -3.96 -7.26 1.48
N ALA A 59 -3.52 -8.14 2.39
CA ALA A 59 -2.16 -8.68 2.39
C ALA A 59 -1.83 -9.39 1.06
N ARG A 60 -2.75 -10.20 0.53
CA ARG A 60 -2.58 -10.86 -0.78
C ARG A 60 -2.44 -9.87 -1.94
N HIS A 61 -3.24 -8.81 -1.95
CA HIS A 61 -3.17 -7.80 -3.02
C HIS A 61 -1.85 -7.02 -2.99
N LEU A 62 -1.37 -6.69 -1.80
CA LEU A 62 -0.05 -6.10 -1.62
C LEU A 62 1.05 -7.02 -2.17
N SER A 63 1.00 -8.31 -1.86
CA SER A 63 1.95 -9.28 -2.42
C SER A 63 1.86 -9.38 -3.95
N ALA A 64 0.67 -9.28 -4.53
CA ALA A 64 0.51 -9.25 -5.99
C ALA A 64 1.13 -8.00 -6.64
N LEU A 65 1.24 -6.89 -5.90
CA LEU A 65 1.90 -5.65 -6.34
C LEU A 65 3.43 -5.68 -6.15
N GLY A 66 3.99 -6.81 -5.71
CA GLY A 66 5.43 -6.97 -5.46
C GLY A 66 5.85 -6.74 -4.02
N PHE A 67 4.90 -6.51 -3.10
CA PHE A 67 5.23 -6.27 -1.69
C PHE A 67 5.47 -7.57 -0.94
N ARG A 68 6.68 -7.73 -0.38
CA ARG A 68 6.98 -8.86 0.49
C ARG A 68 6.47 -8.59 1.90
N ILE A 69 5.45 -9.35 2.27
CA ILE A 69 4.79 -9.27 3.58
C ILE A 69 5.14 -10.53 4.36
N HIS A 70 5.67 -10.35 5.56
CA HIS A 70 6.02 -11.45 6.46
C HIS A 70 4.96 -11.58 7.54
N LEU A 71 4.30 -12.73 7.60
CA LEU A 71 3.26 -12.99 8.59
C LEU A 71 3.88 -13.11 9.99
N ILE A 72 3.23 -12.48 10.97
CA ILE A 72 3.60 -12.60 12.38
C ILE A 72 2.53 -13.43 13.08
N GLY A 73 2.85 -14.70 13.33
CA GLY A 73 1.95 -15.62 14.00
C GLY A 73 0.68 -15.91 13.20
N ARG A 74 -0.42 -16.14 13.92
CA ARG A 74 -1.71 -16.52 13.33
C ARG A 74 -2.66 -15.33 13.21
N ALA A 75 -3.63 -15.46 12.30
CA ALA A 75 -4.74 -14.51 12.22
C ALA A 75 -5.49 -14.42 13.57
N ILE A 76 -5.93 -13.21 13.91
CA ILE A 76 -6.65 -12.89 15.14
C ILE A 76 -8.02 -12.30 14.80
N GLU A 77 -8.98 -12.46 15.72
CA GLU A 77 -10.27 -11.79 15.62
C GLU A 77 -10.15 -10.37 16.17
N HIS A 78 -10.25 -9.37 15.30
CA HIS A 78 -10.23 -7.95 15.66
C HIS A 78 -11.07 -7.15 14.67
N ARG A 79 -12.37 -7.00 14.99
CA ARG A 79 -13.38 -6.39 14.10
C ARG A 79 -13.39 -7.08 12.72
N GLY A 80 -13.43 -8.42 12.73
CA GLY A 80 -13.14 -9.28 11.59
C GLY A 80 -11.78 -9.95 11.72
N LYS A 81 -11.54 -11.00 10.93
CA LYS A 81 -10.24 -11.67 10.89
C LYS A 81 -9.17 -10.71 10.37
N ARG A 82 -8.10 -10.54 11.15
CA ARG A 82 -6.93 -9.75 10.82
C ARG A 82 -5.66 -10.58 10.89
N VAL A 83 -4.72 -10.27 10.03
CA VAL A 83 -3.45 -10.97 9.87
C VAL A 83 -2.34 -10.00 10.28
N PRO A 84 -1.69 -10.24 11.43
CA PRO A 84 -0.52 -9.45 11.83
C PRO A 84 0.63 -9.75 10.87
N SER A 85 1.31 -8.71 10.40
CA SER A 85 2.44 -8.85 9.47
C SER A 85 3.47 -7.74 9.65
N VAL A 86 4.70 -7.97 9.18
CA VAL A 86 5.74 -6.96 9.02
C VAL A 86 6.20 -6.85 7.57
N ILE A 87 6.51 -5.63 7.15
CA ILE A 87 7.15 -5.30 5.88
C ILE A 87 8.50 -4.68 6.21
N TYR A 88 9.57 -5.20 5.60
CA TYR A 88 10.91 -4.63 5.70
C TYR A 88 11.14 -3.67 4.53
N ARG A 89 11.42 -2.41 4.82
CA ARG A 89 11.59 -1.37 3.80
C ARG A 89 12.74 -1.70 2.85
N THR A 90 13.89 -2.13 3.38
CA THR A 90 15.06 -2.52 2.57
C THR A 90 14.76 -3.65 1.58
N GLU A 91 14.12 -4.73 2.03
CA GLU A 91 13.74 -5.85 1.17
C GLU A 91 12.77 -5.40 0.08
N LEU A 92 11.81 -4.56 0.46
CA LEU A 92 10.83 -4.05 -0.47
C LEU A 92 11.46 -3.17 -1.56
N MET A 93 12.34 -2.24 -1.18
CA MET A 93 13.05 -1.38 -2.14
C MET A 93 13.94 -2.18 -3.09
N ALA A 94 14.59 -3.24 -2.59
CA ALA A 94 15.40 -4.13 -3.42
C ALA A 94 14.59 -4.91 -4.48
N HIS A 95 13.28 -5.06 -4.28
CA HIS A 95 12.39 -5.83 -5.14
C HIS A 95 11.26 -5.01 -5.76
N LEU A 96 11.31 -3.68 -5.65
CA LEU A 96 10.31 -2.82 -6.23
C LEU A 96 10.31 -3.00 -7.76
N PRO A 97 9.14 -3.26 -8.39
CA PRO A 97 9.09 -3.39 -9.84
C PRO A 97 9.65 -2.14 -10.53
N ALA A 98 10.53 -2.31 -11.51
CA ALA A 98 11.24 -1.20 -12.16
C ALA A 98 10.30 -0.12 -12.73
N PHE A 99 9.10 -0.50 -13.19
CA PHE A 99 8.12 0.45 -13.71
C PHE A 99 7.49 1.35 -12.62
N MET A 100 7.57 0.96 -11.34
CA MET A 100 7.09 1.76 -10.21
C MET A 100 8.15 2.77 -9.72
N GLN A 101 9.43 2.56 -10.05
CA GLN A 101 10.53 3.42 -9.60
C GLN A 101 10.32 4.91 -9.94
N PRO A 102 9.92 5.30 -11.17
CA PRO A 102 9.72 6.72 -11.49
C PRO A 102 8.63 7.38 -10.65
N LEU A 103 7.56 6.63 -10.34
CA LEU A 103 6.48 7.13 -9.48
C LEU A 103 6.97 7.26 -8.03
N TYR A 104 7.74 6.30 -7.53
CA TYR A 104 8.35 6.37 -6.21
C TYR A 104 9.27 7.60 -6.07
N ASP A 105 10.16 7.81 -7.04
CA ASP A 105 11.12 8.92 -7.03
C ASP A 105 10.41 10.28 -7.06
N GLN A 106 9.38 10.43 -7.91
CA GLN A 106 8.56 11.64 -7.95
C GLN A 106 7.86 11.90 -6.62
N MET A 107 7.22 10.88 -6.04
CA MET A 107 6.56 11.00 -4.74
C MET A 107 7.56 11.36 -3.63
N LYS A 108 8.76 10.76 -3.67
CA LYS A 108 9.84 11.05 -2.73
C LYS A 108 10.28 12.50 -2.80
N GLU A 109 10.49 13.03 -4.01
CA GLU A 109 10.86 14.42 -4.20
C GLU A 109 9.77 15.36 -3.66
N ASP A 110 8.51 15.14 -4.05
CA ASP A 110 7.39 16.00 -3.65
C ASP A 110 7.17 15.98 -2.13
N MET A 111 7.21 14.80 -1.52
CA MET A 111 7.09 14.66 -0.07
C MET A 111 8.28 15.31 0.63
N SER A 112 9.52 15.06 0.21
CA SER A 112 10.72 15.66 0.85
C SER A 112 10.64 17.18 0.90
N ARG A 113 10.17 17.82 -0.18
CA ARG A 113 9.96 19.28 -0.23
C ARG A 113 8.93 19.74 0.82
N GLN A 114 7.83 19.02 0.99
CA GLN A 114 6.79 19.35 1.97
C GLN A 114 7.26 19.13 3.41
N TYR A 115 7.91 18.00 3.70
CA TYR A 115 8.45 17.70 5.03
C TYR A 115 9.53 18.69 5.48
N SER A 116 10.34 19.21 4.55
CA SER A 116 11.33 20.24 4.87
C SER A 116 10.72 21.61 5.25
N CYS A 117 9.42 21.78 5.05
CA CYS A 117 8.68 23.01 5.32
C CYS A 117 7.91 22.99 6.65
N GLU A 118 7.86 21.84 7.37
CA GLU A 118 7.30 21.79 8.72
C GLU A 118 8.41 22.03 9.76
N PRO A 119 8.43 23.18 10.47
CA PRO A 119 9.27 23.33 11.65
C PRO A 119 8.72 22.45 12.78
N ALA A 120 9.63 21.78 13.49
CA ALA A 120 9.34 21.05 14.73
C ALA A 120 8.96 21.99 15.88
#